data_AF-A0A6V7D5Q5-F1
#
_entry.id   AF-A0A6V7D5Q5-F1
#
_cell.length_a   1.000
_cell.length_b   1.000
_cell.length_c   1.000
_cell.angle_alpha   90.00
_cell.angle_beta   90.00
_cell.angle_gamma   90.00
#
_symmetry.space_group_name_H-M   'P 1'
#
loop_
_entity.id
_entity.type
_entity.pdbx_description
1 polymer ?
#
loop_
_entity_poly.entity_id
_entity_poly.type
_entity_poly.pdbx_seq_one_letter_code
_entity_poly.pdbx_strand_id
1 'polypeptide(L)' 'MSATVLPFPSARVMRQLPPRSPSRVDLLVAELERLANDPSSPFAIRVQQLRAQRQGDRHGVA' A
#
# COMPACT_ATOMS: atom_id res chain seq x y z
N MET A 1 19.27 44.93 -43.44
CA MET A 1 19.51 43.67 -42.72
C MET A 1 18.17 43.20 -42.18
N SER A 2 17.63 42.09 -42.67
CA SER A 2 16.31 41.59 -42.26
C SER A 2 16.49 40.31 -41.44
N ALA A 3 15.97 40.31 -40.21
CA ALA A 3 16.04 39.16 -39.31
C ALA A 3 14.78 38.30 -39.46
N THR A 4 14.96 37.01 -39.76
CA THR A 4 13.90 36.02 -39.84
C THR A 4 13.61 35.48 -38.44
N VAL A 5 12.41 35.75 -37.92
CA VAL A 5 11.96 35.22 -36.62
C VAL A 5 11.37 33.83 -36.84
N LEU A 6 12.01 32.80 -36.28
CA LEU A 6 11.48 31.43 -36.28
C LEU A 6 10.57 31.24 -35.06
N PRO A 7 9.33 30.72 -35.22
CA PRO A 7 8.45 30.44 -34.10
C PRO A 7 8.95 29.22 -33.32
N PHE A 8 9.25 29.40 -32.04
CA PHE A 8 9.58 28.30 -31.13
C PHE A 8 8.33 27.43 -30.91
N PRO A 9 8.41 26.09 -31.06
CA PRO A 9 7.29 25.22 -30.76
C PRO A 9 6.99 25.27 -29.26
N SER A 10 5.75 25.53 -28.89
CA SER A 10 5.27 25.44 -27.51
C SER A 10 5.38 23.99 -27.05
N ALA A 11 6.51 23.62 -26.46
CA ALA A 11 6.68 22.31 -25.82
C ALA A 11 5.66 22.22 -24.67
N ARG A 12 4.56 21.52 -24.91
CA ARG A 12 3.56 21.20 -23.89
C ARG A 12 4.22 20.21 -22.94
N VAL A 13 4.82 20.72 -21.86
CA VAL A 13 5.42 19.91 -20.80
C VAL A 13 4.31 19.10 -20.13
N MET A 14 4.08 17.87 -20.59
CA MET A 14 3.22 16.92 -19.88
C MET A 14 3.95 16.51 -18.61
N ARG A 15 3.61 17.16 -17.50
CA ARG A 15 4.07 16.77 -16.17
C ARG A 15 3.45 15.41 -15.83
N GLN A 16 4.16 14.33 -16.15
CA GLN A 16 3.85 13.01 -15.59
C GLN A 16 4.08 13.10 -14.09
N LEU A 17 3.01 12.89 -13.32
CA LEU A 17 3.11 12.84 -11.86
C LEU A 17 3.98 11.62 -11.51
N PRO A 18 5.02 11.77 -10.67
CA PRO A 18 5.83 10.63 -10.28
C PRO A 18 4.93 9.59 -9.57
N PRO A 19 5.20 8.28 -9.78
CA PRO A 19 4.48 7.23 -9.07
C PRO A 19 4.61 7.46 -7.55
N ARG A 20 3.49 7.35 -6.83
CA ARG A 20 3.50 7.48 -5.36
C ARG A 20 4.42 6.42 -4.78
N SER A 21 5.43 6.85 -4.05
CA SER A 21 6.23 5.93 -3.22
C SER A 21 5.33 5.36 -2.11
N PRO A 22 5.51 4.07 -1.76
CA PRO A 22 4.77 3.49 -0.65
C PRO A 22 5.11 4.25 0.63
N SER A 23 4.08 4.60 1.39
CA SER A 23 4.27 5.21 2.69
C SER A 23 4.89 4.19 3.65
N ARG A 24 5.51 4.68 4.74
CA ARG A 24 6.01 3.79 5.80
C ARG A 24 4.92 2.89 6.37
N VAL A 25 3.66 3.37 6.37
CA VAL A 25 2.50 2.59 6.81
C VAL A 25 2.23 1.46 5.83
N ASP A 26 2.28 1.71 4.53
CA ASP A 26 2.06 0.67 3.51
C ASP A 26 3.10 -0.45 3.62
N LEU A 27 4.35 -0.09 3.90
CA LEU A 27 5.42 -1.07 4.13
C LEU A 27 5.17 -1.92 5.39
N LEU A 28 4.70 -1.29 6.48
CA LEU A 28 4.37 -2.00 7.72
C LEU A 28 3.18 -2.94 7.53
N VAL A 29 2.15 -2.51 6.79
CA VAL A 29 0.99 -3.35 6.47
C VAL A 29 1.43 -4.56 5.66
N ALA A 30 2.26 -4.37 4.63
CA ALA A 30 2.76 -5.47 3.81
C ALA A 30 3.54 -6.51 4.63
N GLU A 31 4.39 -6.07 5.58
CA GLU A 31 5.12 -7.00 6.45
C GLU A 31 4.19 -7.73 7.45
N LEU A 32 3.19 -7.05 7.99
CA LEU A 32 2.21 -7.70 8.87
C LEU A 32 1.37 -8.73 8.13
N GLU A 33 0.97 -8.45 6.89
CA GLU A 33 0.28 -9.40 6.02
C GLU A 33 1.17 -10.61 5.72
N ARG A 34 2.45 -10.38 5.42
CA ARG A 34 3.43 -11.45 5.20
C ARG A 34 3.56 -12.34 6.44
N LEU A 35 3.71 -11.73 7.62
CA LEU A 35 3.82 -12.46 8.89
C LEU A 35 2.53 -13.19 9.29
N ALA A 36 1.36 -12.65 8.90
CA ALA A 36 0.07 -13.31 9.14
C ALA A 36 -0.14 -14.53 8.23
N ASN A 37 0.42 -14.50 7.03
CA ASN A 37 0.31 -15.58 6.04
C ASN A 37 1.33 -16.71 6.26
N ASP A 38 2.36 -16.49 7.07
CA ASP A 38 3.31 -17.53 7.47
C ASP A 38 2.76 -18.33 8.66
N PRO A 39 2.29 -19.58 8.47
CA PRO A 39 1.69 -20.37 9.54
C PRO A 39 2.71 -20.80 10.61
N SER A 40 4.01 -20.73 10.33
CA SER A 40 5.08 -21.02 11.30
C SER A 40 5.41 -19.81 12.19
N SER A 41 4.95 -18.62 11.80
CA SER A 41 5.18 -17.40 12.56
C SER A 41 4.37 -17.39 13.87
N PRO A 42 5.00 -17.06 15.02
CA PRO A 42 4.29 -16.84 16.28
C PRO A 42 3.18 -15.79 16.17
N PHE A 43 3.33 -14.83 15.24
CA PHE A 43 2.32 -13.81 14.96
C PHE A 43 1.05 -14.41 14.37
N ALA A 44 1.16 -15.27 13.35
CA ALA A 44 0.02 -15.94 12.74
C ALA A 44 -0.74 -16.80 13.75
N ILE A 45 -0.02 -17.54 14.60
CA ILE A 45 -0.61 -18.36 15.68
C ILE A 45 -1.42 -17.48 16.64
N ARG A 46 -0.87 -16.34 17.08
CA ARG A 46 -1.56 -15.39 17.97
C ARG A 46 -2.80 -14.78 17.32
N VAL A 47 -2.72 -14.42 16.04
CA VAL A 47 -3.86 -13.90 15.28
C VAL A 47 -4.96 -14.95 15.18
N GLN A 48 -4.62 -16.22 14.92
CA GLN A 48 -5.59 -17.31 14.86
C GLN A 48 -6.26 -17.57 16.21
N GLN A 49 -5.51 -17.57 17.31
CA GLN A 49 -6.04 -17.69 18.67
C GLN A 49 -7.02 -16.56 19.01
N LEU A 50 -6.66 -15.31 18.68
CA LEU A 50 -7.52 -14.16 18.92
C LEU A 50 -8.83 -14.24 18.12
N ARG A 51 -8.76 -14.70 16.86
CA ARG A 51 -9.94 -14.93 16.02
C ARG A 51 -10.84 -16.00 16.63
N ALA A 52 -10.27 -17.13 17.08
CA ALA A 52 -11.01 -18.20 17.73
C ALA A 52 -11.72 -17.74 19.01
N GLN A 53 -11.06 -16.95 19.86
CA GLN A 53 -11.67 -16.36 21.06
C GLN A 53 -12.88 -15.48 20.72
N ARG A 54 -12.73 -14.57 19.74
CA ARG A 54 -13.83 -13.68 19.31
C ARG A 54 -15.00 -14.43 18.67
N GLN A 55 -14.74 -15.60 18.08
CA GLN A 55 -15.77 -16.42 17.44
C GLN A 55 -16.54 -17.25 18.47
N GLY A 56 -15.87 -17.68 19.55
CA GLY A 56 -16.48 -18.32 20.72
C GLY A 56 -17.43 -17.39 21.48
N ASP A 57 -17.03 -16.13 21.71
CA ASP A 57 -17.89 -15.13 22.38
C ASP A 57 -19.19 -14.82 21.62
N ARG A 58 -19.19 -14.98 20.29
CA ARG A 58 -20.38 -14.77 19.45
C ARG A 58 -21.39 -15.93 19.50
N HIS A 59 -21.00 -17.10 20.02
CA HIS A 59 -21.87 -18.28 20.13
C HIS A 59 -22.31 -18.57 21.57
N GLY A 60 -21.87 -17.77 22.56
CA GLY A 60 -22.26 -17.90 23.96
C GLY A 60 -23.46 -17.05 24.38
N VAL A 61 -24.20 -16.49 23.43
CA VAL A 61 -25.44 -15.73 23.68
C VAL A 61 -26.61 -16.48 23.05
N ALA A 62 -27.02 -17.58 23.68
CA ALA A 62 -28.27 -18.28 23.42
C ALA A 62 -28.81 -18.83 24.74
#